data_AF-A0A523QTF7-F1
#
_entry.id   AF-A0A523QTF7-F1
#
_cell.length_a   1.000
_cell.length_b   1.000
_cell.length_c   1.000
_cell.angle_alpha   90.00
_cell.angle_beta   90.00
_cell.angle_gamma   90.00
#
_symmetry.space_group_name_H-M   'P 1'
#
loop_
_entity.id
_entity.type
_entity.pdbx_description
1 polymer ?
#
loop_
_entity_poly.entity_id
_entity_poly.type
_entity_poly.pdbx_seq_one_letter_code
_entity_poly.pdbx_strand_id
1 'polypeptide(L)'
;MPKCPNCGRETLRTEDWACQWCGHPLLSGAFKKIPKTYRELQAEKTFSPRSVLEDEPAPVAEVEVAPAPTPPPPPPTPSPP
;
A
#
# COMPACT_ATOMS: atom_id res chain seq x y z
N MET A 1 -2.16 -1.48 -28.73
CA MET A 1 -0.89 -1.95 -28.11
C MET A 1 -0.92 -3.47 -28.01
N PRO A 2 0.20 -4.20 -27.92
CA PRO A 2 0.11 -5.64 -27.66
C PRO A 2 -0.46 -5.89 -26.25
N LYS A 3 -1.18 -7.00 -26.10
CA LYS A 3 -1.71 -7.45 -24.82
C LYS A 3 -0.62 -8.15 -24.02
N CYS A 4 -0.58 -7.89 -22.71
CA CYS A 4 0.28 -8.61 -21.78
C CYS A 4 -0.10 -10.10 -21.76
N PRO A 5 0.84 -11.04 -21.92
CA PRO A 5 0.55 -12.47 -21.87
C PRO A 5 0.12 -12.93 -20.47
N ASN A 6 0.46 -12.18 -19.43
CA ASN A 6 0.10 -12.50 -18.05
C ASN A 6 -1.27 -11.93 -17.64
N CYS A 7 -1.50 -10.63 -17.84
CA CYS A 7 -2.74 -9.98 -17.37
C CYS A 7 -3.77 -9.69 -18.47
N GLY A 8 -3.48 -10.02 -19.74
CA GLY A 8 -4.40 -9.84 -20.87
C GLY A 8 -4.69 -8.39 -21.28
N ARG A 9 -4.22 -7.40 -20.53
CA ARG A 9 -4.43 -5.98 -20.80
C ARG A 9 -3.45 -5.46 -21.84
N GLU A 10 -3.91 -4.55 -22.69
CA GLU A 10 -3.00 -3.76 -23.54
C GLU A 10 -2.01 -3.01 -22.65
N THR A 11 -0.71 -3.16 -22.95
CA THR A 11 0.32 -2.70 -22.02
C THR A 11 1.50 -2.05 -22.74
N LEU A 12 2.17 -1.17 -22.01
CA LEU A 12 3.48 -0.65 -22.33
C LEU A 12 4.52 -1.39 -21.48
N ARG A 13 5.74 -1.45 -22.01
CA ARG A 13 6.88 -2.04 -21.33
C ARG A 13 7.62 -0.97 -20.55
N THR A 14 7.80 -1.18 -19.26
CA THR A 14 8.58 -0.31 -18.38
C THR A 14 10.07 -0.34 -18.73
N GLU A 15 10.83 0.58 -18.16
CA GLU A 15 12.29 0.59 -18.30
C GLU A 15 12.92 -0.73 -17.84
N ASP A 16 12.39 -1.27 -16.76
CA ASP A 16 12.77 -2.55 -16.16
C ASP A 16 12.22 -3.79 -16.90
N TRP A 17 11.80 -3.62 -18.17
CA TRP A 17 11.27 -4.69 -19.01
C TRP A 17 10.06 -5.41 -18.40
N ALA A 18 9.15 -4.68 -17.74
CA ALA A 18 7.97 -5.22 -17.10
C ALA A 18 6.67 -4.62 -17.65
N CYS A 19 5.56 -5.32 -17.43
CA CYS A 19 4.23 -4.83 -17.72
C CYS A 19 3.85 -3.68 -16.76
N GLN A 20 3.41 -2.54 -17.30
CA GLN A 20 3.00 -1.37 -16.50
C GLN A 20 1.86 -1.65 -15.51
N TRP A 21 1.15 -2.77 -15.66
CA TRP A 21 -0.06 -3.11 -14.89
C TRP A 21 0.16 -4.18 -13.83
N CYS A 22 0.93 -5.22 -14.14
CA CYS A 22 1.09 -6.40 -13.27
C CYS A 22 2.55 -6.69 -12.90
N GLY A 23 3.52 -5.97 -13.49
CA GLY A 23 4.94 -6.21 -13.22
C GLY A 23 5.52 -7.45 -13.90
N HIS A 24 4.75 -8.19 -14.71
CA HIS A 24 5.27 -9.36 -15.43
C HIS A 24 6.36 -8.98 -16.43
N PRO A 25 7.49 -9.71 -16.51
CA PRO A 25 8.56 -9.41 -17.44
C PRO A 25 8.11 -9.54 -18.91
N LEU A 26 8.32 -8.50 -19.69
CA LEU A 26 8.02 -8.40 -21.11
C LEU A 26 9.32 -8.46 -21.92
N LEU A 27 9.80 -9.68 -22.15
CA LEU A 27 11.05 -9.96 -22.86
C LEU A 27 10.98 -9.66 -24.38
N SER A 28 9.79 -9.50 -24.93
CA SER A 28 9.58 -9.24 -26.36
C SER A 28 9.69 -7.74 -26.69
N GLY A 29 10.29 -7.41 -27.84
CA GLY A 29 10.37 -6.04 -28.37
C GLY A 29 9.06 -5.50 -28.96
N ALA A 30 7.97 -6.27 -28.94
CA ALA A 30 6.67 -5.87 -29.49
C ALA A 30 5.98 -4.74 -28.70
N PHE A 31 6.38 -4.52 -27.45
CA PHE A 31 5.76 -3.53 -26.56
C PHE A 31 6.50 -2.18 -26.62
N LYS A 32 5.73 -1.09 -26.75
CA LYS A 32 6.27 0.26 -26.69
C LYS A 32 6.85 0.53 -25.30
N LYS A 33 8.11 1.00 -25.24
CA LYS A 33 8.82 1.29 -24.00
C LYS A 33 8.37 2.64 -23.41
N ILE A 34 8.25 2.71 -22.08
CA ILE A 34 8.09 3.95 -21.32
C ILE A 34 9.29 4.19 -20.40
N PRO A 35 9.70 5.45 -20.18
CA PRO A 35 10.87 5.81 -19.36
C PRO A 35 10.51 5.84 -17.86
N LYS A 36 9.85 4.78 -17.38
CA LYS A 36 9.46 4.60 -15.97
C LYS A 36 9.53 3.12 -15.63
N THR A 37 9.94 2.80 -14.40
CA THR A 37 9.90 1.46 -13.83
C THR A 37 8.49 1.10 -13.36
N TYR A 38 8.24 -0.19 -13.12
CA TYR A 38 6.96 -0.63 -12.56
C TYR A 38 6.72 -0.04 -11.15
N ARG A 39 7.78 0.11 -10.36
CA ARG A 39 7.70 0.68 -9.00
C ARG A 39 7.28 2.15 -9.02
N GLU A 40 7.86 2.95 -9.92
CA GLU A 40 7.48 4.36 -10.08
C GLU A 40 6.02 4.50 -10.48
N LEU A 41 5.54 3.68 -11.43
CA LEU A 41 4.14 3.71 -11.85
C LEU A 41 3.16 3.35 -10.73
N GLN A 42 3.56 2.44 -9.83
CA GLN A 42 2.72 2.08 -8.68
C GLN A 42 2.72 3.20 -7.64
N ALA A 43 3.88 3.83 -7.38
CA ALA A 43 3.96 4.99 -6.50
C ALA A 43 3.08 6.16 -7.01
N GLU A 44 3.08 6.43 -8.31
CA GLU A 44 2.23 7.47 -8.91
C GLU A 44 0.74 7.17 -8.81
N LYS A 45 0.33 5.91 -8.93
CA LYS A 45 -1.07 5.50 -8.74
C LYS A 45 -1.53 5.71 -7.31
N THR A 46 -0.68 5.36 -6.35
CA THR A 46 -0.97 5.55 -4.92
C THR A 46 -0.94 7.03 -4.54
N PHE A 47 -0.08 7.83 -5.16
CA PHE A 47 0.09 9.25 -4.84
C PHE A 47 -0.84 10.19 -5.61
N SER A 48 -1.83 9.69 -6.36
CA SER A 48 -2.75 10.58 -7.07
C SER A 48 -3.63 11.35 -6.07
N PRO A 49 -3.46 12.69 -5.90
CA PRO A 49 -4.19 13.48 -4.90
C PRO A 49 -5.69 13.62 -5.23
N ARG A 50 -6.15 13.03 -6.33
CA ARG A 50 -7.55 13.02 -6.74
C ARG A 50 -8.39 11.94 -6.04
N SER A 51 -7.78 11.12 -5.19
CA SER A 51 -8.46 10.09 -4.38
C SER A 51 -8.57 10.45 -2.89
N VAL A 52 -8.25 11.69 -2.49
CA VAL A 52 -8.39 12.18 -1.10
C VAL A 52 -9.76 12.87 -0.87
N LEU A 53 -10.76 12.62 -1.73
CA LEU A 53 -12.07 13.28 -1.62
C LEU A 53 -13.24 12.33 -1.88
N GLU A 54 -13.30 11.19 -1.18
CA GLU A 54 -14.60 10.54 -0.83
C GLU A 54 -14.51 9.43 0.25
N ASP A 55 -13.45 9.34 1.06
CA ASP A 55 -13.51 8.51 2.29
C ASP A 55 -12.81 9.24 3.43
N GLU A 56 -13.56 10.14 4.07
CA GLU A 56 -13.36 10.51 5.46
C GLU A 56 -14.54 9.87 6.22
N PRO A 57 -14.27 8.89 7.10
CA PRO A 57 -14.13 9.18 8.54
C PRO A 57 -13.04 8.30 9.21
N ALA A 58 -12.24 8.68 10.20
CA ALA A 58 -12.15 9.80 11.13
C ALA A 58 -10.72 9.83 11.72
N PRO A 59 -10.21 10.97 12.22
CA PRO A 59 -8.96 11.01 12.98
C PRO A 59 -9.17 10.40 14.37
N VAL A 60 -8.72 9.16 14.56
CA VAL A 60 -8.44 8.58 15.88
C VAL A 60 -7.07 7.90 15.77
N ALA A 61 -6.07 8.14 16.60
CA ALA A 61 -6.01 8.85 17.86
C ALA A 61 -4.59 9.43 18.00
N GLU A 62 -4.51 10.50 18.80
CA GLU A 62 -3.31 11.02 19.45
C GLU A 62 -2.20 9.97 19.64
N VAL A 63 -1.02 10.25 19.07
CA VAL A 63 0.23 9.81 19.69
C VAL A 63 0.50 10.79 20.83
N GLU A 64 -0.26 10.66 21.92
CA GLU A 64 0.11 11.27 23.20
C GLU A 64 1.03 10.29 23.92
N VAL A 65 2.26 10.73 24.12
CA VAL A 65 3.25 10.08 24.97
C VAL A 65 2.81 10.27 26.41
N ALA A 66 2.31 9.22 27.06
CA ALA A 66 2.08 9.17 28.51
C ALA A 66 2.48 7.79 29.07
N PRO A 67 3.21 7.72 30.20
CA PRO A 67 3.75 6.46 30.75
C PRO A 67 2.64 5.55 31.27
N ALA A 68 2.88 4.23 31.16
CA ALA A 68 1.94 3.17 31.53
C ALA A 68 1.34 3.34 32.96
N PRO A 69 0.03 3.05 33.15
CA PRO A 69 -0.59 3.08 34.46
C PRO A 69 -0.06 1.94 35.36
N THR A 70 0.25 2.26 36.62
CA THR A 70 0.61 1.30 37.68
C THR A 70 -0.45 0.19 37.85
N PRO A 71 -0.05 -1.05 38.17
CA PRO A 71 -1.00 -2.15 38.36
C PRO A 71 -1.94 -1.90 39.56
N PRO A 72 -3.17 -2.45 39.52
CA PRO A 72 -4.16 -2.27 40.58
C PRO A 72 -3.71 -2.95 41.89
N PRO A 73 -4.19 -2.49 43.06
CA PRO A 73 -3.90 -3.13 44.33
C PRO A 73 -4.51 -4.55 44.42
N PRO A 74 -3.93 -5.46 45.23
CA PRO A 74 -4.42 -6.82 45.37
C PRO A 74 -5.81 -6.88 46.04
N PRO A 75 -6.57 -7.97 45.84
CA PRO A 75 -7.90 -8.13 46.43
C PRO A 75 -7.86 -8.23 47.96
N PRO A 76 -8.94 -7.85 48.66
CA PRO A 76 -9.01 -7.96 50.12
C PRO A 76 -8.99 -9.43 50.55
N THR A 77 -8.15 -9.75 51.53
CA THR A 77 -8.16 -11.06 52.21
C THR A 77 -9.44 -11.23 53.02
N PRO A 78 -10.05 -12.43 53.05
CA PRO A 78 -11.20 -12.69 53.89
C PRO A 78 -10.82 -12.61 55.38
N SER A 79 -11.60 -11.86 56.16
CA SER A 79 -11.44 -11.73 57.61
C SER A 79 -11.89 -13.01 58.34
N PRO A 80 -11.12 -13.50 59.34
CA PRO A 80 -11.60 -14.40 60.39
C PRO A 80 -12.05 -13.59 61.64
N PRO A 81 -12.68 -14.16 62.69
CA PRO A 81 -13.25 -15.49 62.91
C PRO A 81 -14.79 -15.53 63.02
#